data_AF-A0AAV1RCL8-F1
#
_entry.id   AF-A0AAV1RCL8-F1
#
_cell.length_a   1.000
_cell.length_b   1.000
_cell.length_c   1.000
_cell.angle_alpha   90.00
_cell.angle_beta   90.00
_cell.angle_gamma   90.00
#
_symmetry.space_group_name_H-M   'P 1'
#
loop_
_entity.id
_entity.type
_entity.pdbx_description
1 polymer ?
#
loop_
_entity_poly.entity_id
_entity_poly.type
_entity_poly.pdbx_seq_one_letter_code
_entity_poly.pdbx_strand_id
1 'polypeptide(L)'
;MEQISLIHQSPSMELNSCLGSSKLQSLCQQITLDLLTNDVGVVVVTDADGEPQGFNIYVGGGMGRTHRLETTFPRLAEPLGYVPKEDILYAGDGGLFCGLHVDSGRNIILCVIRKAWKRPITTALAQAGLLQPKYVDPLNLTAMACPALPLCPLAITEAERGIPDILKCVRAVFEKVGLKYNESVVIMATGCPNGYARPYMAELGFVGDGPNSYQLWLGGTPNQTSLARTFMNKVKIHDLETVLEPLFYSWKRKRQSKESFGDFTNRVWVEKWDGVVATRPTYNLILFTDKDTYEKMDELAKLQNKTAHQLAMEVIRNYAAARQNGKGE
;
A
#
# COMPACT_ATOMS: atom_id res chain seq x y z
N MET A 1 12.88 1.26 -36.28
CA MET A 1 12.72 2.09 -35.07
C MET A 1 12.65 1.12 -33.90
N GLU A 2 13.80 0.82 -33.28
CA GLU A 2 13.92 -0.28 -32.31
C GLU A 2 13.84 0.28 -30.88
N GLN A 3 12.82 -0.16 -30.14
CA GLN A 3 12.78 -0.06 -28.69
C GLN A 3 13.64 -1.20 -28.12
N ILE A 4 14.69 -0.87 -27.39
CA ILE A 4 15.37 -1.82 -26.51
C ILE A 4 14.62 -1.78 -25.19
N SER A 5 13.68 -2.70 -25.00
CA SER A 5 13.11 -3.05 -23.70
C SER A 5 13.86 -4.27 -23.18
N LEU A 6 14.46 -4.15 -22.00
CA LEU A 6 15.13 -5.22 -21.27
C LEU A 6 14.40 -5.37 -19.94
N ILE A 7 13.26 -6.08 -19.93
CA ILE A 7 12.63 -6.52 -18.68
C ILE A 7 12.22 -7.99 -18.82
N HIS A 8 12.64 -8.75 -17.81
CA HIS A 8 12.55 -10.19 -17.64
C HIS A 8 11.09 -10.65 -17.57
N GLN A 9 10.70 -11.62 -18.41
CA GLN A 9 9.41 -12.28 -18.35
C GLN A 9 9.31 -13.17 -17.09
N SER A 10 8.27 -12.96 -16.28
CA SER A 10 7.73 -13.97 -15.37
C SER A 10 6.20 -13.97 -15.45
N PRO A 11 5.51 -15.11 -15.27
CA PRO A 11 4.20 -15.34 -15.86
C PRO A 11 3.07 -15.03 -14.87
N SER A 12 2.08 -14.26 -15.31
CA SER A 12 0.78 -14.17 -14.63
C SER A 12 -0.35 -14.27 -15.67
N MET A 13 -0.90 -15.49 -15.81
CA MET A 13 -2.33 -15.70 -16.06
C MET A 13 -3.07 -15.11 -14.84
N GLU A 14 -4.16 -14.34 -14.90
CA GLU A 14 -5.24 -14.19 -15.88
C GLU A 14 -5.64 -12.70 -16.01
N LEU A 15 -5.24 -12.06 -17.11
CA LEU A 15 -5.80 -10.80 -17.63
C LEU A 15 -5.76 -10.85 -19.19
N ASN A 16 -5.83 -12.07 -19.72
CA ASN A 16 -5.44 -12.39 -21.09
C ASN A 16 -6.58 -12.32 -22.12
N SER A 17 -7.79 -11.91 -21.75
CA SER A 17 -8.92 -11.91 -22.70
C SER A 17 -9.15 -10.59 -23.45
N CYS A 18 -8.36 -9.53 -23.23
CA CYS A 18 -8.71 -8.19 -23.75
C CYS A 18 -7.69 -7.46 -24.62
N LEU A 19 -6.49 -7.96 -24.92
CA LEU A 19 -5.45 -7.10 -25.53
C LEU A 19 -4.66 -7.83 -26.63
N GLY A 20 -4.95 -7.49 -27.89
CA GLY A 20 -4.42 -8.11 -29.11
C GLY A 20 -3.14 -7.49 -29.71
N SER A 21 -2.49 -6.56 -29.01
CA SER A 21 -1.29 -5.86 -29.53
C SER A 21 -0.14 -5.86 -28.51
N SER A 22 0.97 -6.49 -28.88
CA SER A 22 2.17 -6.71 -28.06
C SER A 22 2.91 -5.43 -27.64
N LYS A 23 2.57 -4.27 -28.22
CA LYS A 23 3.18 -2.97 -27.86
C LYS A 23 2.44 -2.26 -26.72
N LEU A 24 1.11 -2.33 -26.70
CA LEU A 24 0.27 -1.72 -25.65
C LEU A 24 0.24 -2.56 -24.36
N GLN A 25 0.45 -3.89 -24.47
CA GLN A 25 0.67 -4.76 -23.31
C GLN A 25 1.81 -4.26 -22.40
N SER A 26 2.86 -3.65 -22.96
CA SER A 26 3.99 -3.16 -22.15
C SER A 26 3.69 -1.90 -21.32
N LEU A 27 2.70 -1.11 -21.73
CA LEU A 27 2.35 0.15 -21.04
C LEU A 27 1.33 -0.08 -19.91
N CYS A 28 0.39 -1.02 -20.08
CA CYS A 28 -0.61 -1.38 -19.07
C CYS A 28 -0.13 -2.43 -18.06
N GLN A 29 0.89 -3.25 -18.37
CA GLN A 29 1.45 -4.21 -17.41
C GLN A 29 2.32 -3.57 -16.32
N GLN A 30 2.66 -2.29 -16.46
CA GLN A 30 3.33 -1.52 -15.42
C GLN A 30 2.28 -0.73 -14.66
N ILE A 31 1.81 -1.24 -13.51
CA ILE A 31 0.96 -0.49 -12.56
C ILE A 31 1.85 0.55 -11.86
N THR A 32 2.49 1.43 -12.64
CA THR A 32 3.35 2.52 -12.15
C THR A 32 2.54 3.54 -11.37
N LEU A 33 1.26 3.71 -11.71
CA LEU A 33 0.36 4.69 -11.12
C LEU A 33 -0.26 4.26 -9.79
N ASP A 34 -0.05 3.02 -9.32
CA ASP A 34 -0.72 2.47 -8.14
C ASP A 34 -2.24 2.70 -8.20
N LEU A 35 -2.84 2.32 -9.33
CA LEU A 35 -4.21 2.63 -9.73
C LEU A 35 -5.23 2.44 -8.59
N LEU A 36 -5.14 1.30 -7.90
CA LEU A 36 -6.09 0.88 -6.87
C LEU A 36 -6.03 1.71 -5.58
N THR A 37 -5.05 2.61 -5.45
CA THR A 37 -4.89 3.46 -4.26
C THR A 37 -5.59 4.81 -4.39
N ASN A 38 -6.11 5.14 -5.57
CA ASN A 38 -6.74 6.42 -5.87
C ASN A 38 -8.26 6.37 -5.68
N ASP A 39 -8.86 7.52 -5.37
CA ASP A 39 -10.31 7.67 -5.29
C ASP A 39 -11.01 7.28 -6.60
N VAL A 40 -10.38 7.57 -7.74
CA VAL A 40 -10.80 7.15 -9.08
C VAL A 40 -9.58 6.67 -9.87
N GLY A 41 -9.65 5.44 -10.37
CA GLY A 41 -8.70 4.87 -11.31
C GLY A 41 -9.32 4.68 -12.68
N VAL A 42 -8.61 5.02 -13.75
CA VAL A 42 -9.10 4.91 -15.14
C VAL A 42 -8.10 4.08 -15.95
N VAL A 43 -8.58 3.02 -16.59
CA VAL A 43 -7.78 2.13 -17.45
C VAL A 43 -8.32 2.20 -18.87
N VAL A 44 -7.48 2.61 -19.82
CA VAL A 44 -7.84 2.67 -21.24
C VAL A 44 -8.01 1.26 -21.80
N VAL A 45 -9.14 1.01 -22.46
CA VAL A 45 -9.41 -0.21 -23.22
C VAL A 45 -9.22 0.10 -24.69
N THR A 46 -8.37 -0.67 -25.36
CA THR A 46 -8.07 -0.53 -26.78
C THR A 46 -8.49 -1.75 -27.57
N ASP A 47 -8.72 -1.60 -28.87
CA ASP A 47 -8.89 -2.74 -29.77
C ASP A 47 -7.54 -3.41 -30.14
N ALA A 48 -7.60 -4.34 -31.10
CA ALA A 48 -6.42 -5.06 -31.59
C ALA A 48 -5.42 -4.15 -32.34
N ASP A 49 -5.90 -3.07 -32.95
CA ASP A 49 -5.07 -2.11 -33.68
C ASP A 49 -4.45 -1.05 -32.74
N GLY A 50 -4.92 -1.01 -31.48
CA GLY A 50 -4.44 -0.12 -30.44
C GLY A 50 -5.24 1.19 -30.35
N GLU A 51 -6.36 1.28 -31.05
CA GLU A 51 -7.26 2.42 -30.97
C GLU A 51 -8.09 2.36 -29.68
N PRO A 52 -8.17 3.45 -28.90
CA PRO A 52 -9.02 3.51 -27.71
C PRO A 52 -10.48 3.27 -28.07
N GLN A 53 -11.14 2.39 -27.32
CA GLN A 53 -12.56 2.06 -27.42
C GLN A 53 -13.37 2.58 -26.22
N GLY A 54 -12.73 2.65 -25.05
CA GLY A 54 -13.34 3.18 -23.84
C GLY A 54 -12.44 2.99 -22.63
N PHE A 55 -13.04 3.01 -21.43
CA PHE A 55 -12.33 3.11 -20.17
C PHE A 55 -12.98 2.24 -19.09
N ASN A 56 -12.20 1.41 -18.42
CA ASN A 56 -12.61 0.78 -17.17
C ASN A 56 -12.35 1.75 -16.00
N ILE A 57 -13.38 1.99 -15.19
CA ILE A 57 -13.33 2.89 -14.04
C ILE A 57 -13.29 2.07 -12.76
N TYR A 58 -12.41 2.46 -11.83
CA TYR A 58 -12.27 1.94 -10.49
C TYR A 58 -12.52 3.07 -9.48
N VAL A 59 -13.18 2.81 -8.35
CA VAL A 59 -13.49 3.85 -7.37
C VAL A 59 -13.26 3.43 -5.91
N GLY A 60 -12.95 4.42 -5.07
CA GLY A 60 -12.89 4.29 -3.61
C GLY A 60 -11.60 3.67 -3.07
N GLY A 61 -10.49 3.82 -3.78
CA GLY A 61 -9.17 3.54 -3.24
C GLY A 61 -8.69 4.64 -2.30
N GLY A 62 -7.85 4.30 -1.33
CA GLY A 62 -7.28 5.28 -0.41
C GLY A 62 -6.38 4.65 0.64
N MET A 63 -5.29 5.31 1.00
CA MET A 63 -4.27 4.75 1.89
C MET A 63 -4.36 5.26 3.34
N GLY A 64 -5.01 6.39 3.57
CA GLY A 64 -5.00 7.07 4.88
C GLY A 64 -5.59 6.22 6.00
N ARG A 65 -4.87 6.09 7.11
CA ARG A 65 -5.38 5.53 8.36
C ARG A 65 -4.80 6.22 9.58
N THR A 66 -5.41 5.98 10.74
CA THR A 66 -4.94 6.47 12.03
C THR A 66 -4.55 5.28 12.91
N HIS A 67 -3.40 5.38 13.57
CA HIS A 67 -2.97 4.35 14.51
C HIS A 67 -3.98 4.19 15.64
N ARG A 68 -4.30 2.93 15.98
CA ARG A 68 -5.24 2.55 17.05
C ARG A 68 -6.70 3.01 16.83
N LEU A 69 -7.05 3.44 15.62
CA LEU A 69 -8.42 3.74 15.23
C LEU A 69 -8.85 2.81 14.09
N GLU A 70 -9.49 1.69 14.45
CA GLU A 70 -9.84 0.61 13.51
C GLU A 70 -10.88 1.02 12.45
N THR A 71 -11.67 2.06 12.72
CA THR A 71 -12.62 2.63 11.74
C THR A 71 -11.93 3.36 10.59
N THR A 72 -10.60 3.52 10.63
CA THR A 72 -9.80 4.08 9.55
C THR A 72 -8.84 3.03 9.01
N PHE A 73 -8.95 2.72 7.72
CA PHE A 73 -8.23 1.63 7.09
C PHE A 73 -7.88 1.95 5.63
N PRO A 74 -6.75 1.44 5.12
CA PRO A 74 -6.45 1.53 3.69
C PRO A 74 -7.42 0.62 2.91
N ARG A 75 -7.80 1.07 1.72
CA ARG A 75 -8.78 0.42 0.86
C ARG A 75 -8.30 0.42 -0.59
N LEU A 76 -8.54 -0.70 -1.28
CA LEU A 76 -8.36 -0.80 -2.73
C LEU A 76 -9.60 -0.30 -3.46
N ALA A 77 -9.38 0.36 -4.59
CA ALA A 77 -10.46 0.75 -5.49
C ALA A 77 -11.16 -0.48 -6.07
N GLU A 78 -12.48 -0.43 -6.15
CA GLU A 78 -13.30 -1.50 -6.73
C GLU A 78 -13.70 -1.13 -8.16
N PRO A 79 -13.84 -2.12 -9.06
CA PRO A 79 -14.31 -1.86 -10.42
C PRO A 79 -15.74 -1.31 -10.38
N LEU A 80 -15.92 -0.10 -10.92
CA LEU A 80 -17.23 0.55 -11.07
C LEU A 80 -17.93 0.09 -12.36
N GLY A 81 -17.19 0.05 -13.47
CA GLY A 81 -17.75 -0.32 -14.77
C GLY A 81 -16.94 0.19 -15.95
N TYR A 82 -17.45 -0.05 -17.16
CA TYR A 82 -16.89 0.40 -18.42
C TYR A 82 -17.66 1.62 -18.95
N VAL A 83 -16.93 2.61 -19.47
CA VAL A 83 -17.48 3.80 -20.12
C VAL A 83 -16.91 3.89 -21.54
N PRO A 84 -17.74 4.04 -22.59
CA PRO A 84 -17.25 4.17 -23.95
C PRO A 84 -16.54 5.51 -24.16
N LYS A 85 -15.64 5.60 -25.14
CA LYS A 85 -14.72 6.75 -25.27
C LYS A 85 -15.42 8.08 -25.52
N GLU A 86 -16.61 8.05 -26.10
CA GLU A 86 -17.47 9.21 -26.36
C GLU A 86 -18.00 9.87 -25.08
N ASP A 87 -18.04 9.13 -23.97
CA ASP A 87 -18.65 9.57 -22.71
C ASP A 87 -17.61 10.06 -21.67
N ILE A 88 -16.31 10.01 -21.99
CA ILE A 88 -15.26 10.64 -21.16
C ILE A 88 -14.92 12.03 -21.72
N LEU A 89 -14.80 13.03 -20.85
CA LEU A 89 -14.38 14.37 -21.25
C LEU A 89 -12.97 14.33 -21.87
N TYR A 90 -12.89 14.52 -23.19
CA TYR A 90 -11.63 14.69 -23.90
C TYR A 90 -10.97 16.02 -23.51
N ALA A 91 -9.85 15.96 -22.79
CA ALA A 91 -8.89 17.06 -22.76
C ALA A 91 -8.08 17.02 -24.07
N GLY A 92 -8.26 18.03 -24.91
CA GLY A 92 -7.69 18.11 -26.25
C GLY A 92 -6.18 18.39 -26.31
N ASP A 93 -5.65 18.00 -27.47
CA ASP A 93 -4.39 18.36 -28.18
C ASP A 93 -3.07 18.39 -27.41
N GLY A 94 -2.18 17.44 -27.74
CA GLY A 94 -0.81 17.38 -27.24
C GLY A 94 0.22 17.23 -28.36
N GLY A 95 0.68 18.36 -28.91
CA GLY A 95 1.85 18.41 -29.78
C GLY A 95 3.10 17.86 -29.08
N LEU A 96 3.89 17.07 -29.83
CA LEU A 96 5.07 16.37 -29.32
C LEU A 96 6.26 17.33 -29.10
N PHE A 97 6.36 17.90 -27.91
CA PHE A 97 7.59 18.58 -27.45
C PHE A 97 8.51 17.57 -26.73
N CYS A 98 9.83 17.78 -26.78
CA CYS A 98 10.79 17.09 -25.90
C CYS A 98 10.39 17.38 -24.44
N GLY A 99 9.72 16.43 -23.79
CA GLY A 99 9.16 16.60 -22.44
C GLY A 99 9.97 15.87 -21.36
N LEU A 100 10.01 16.48 -20.19
CA LEU A 100 10.37 15.82 -18.93
C LEU A 100 9.08 15.24 -18.33
N HIS A 101 9.06 13.95 -17.99
CA HIS A 101 7.91 13.31 -17.35
C HIS A 101 8.29 12.79 -15.97
N VAL A 102 7.49 13.08 -14.95
CA VAL A 102 7.67 12.53 -13.60
C VAL A 102 6.75 11.32 -13.46
N ASP A 103 7.31 10.17 -13.12
CA ASP A 103 6.50 8.97 -12.87
C ASP A 103 6.02 8.90 -11.41
N SER A 104 5.01 8.06 -11.17
CA SER A 104 4.46 7.81 -9.82
C SER A 104 5.39 7.04 -8.88
N GLY A 105 6.51 6.52 -9.41
CA GLY A 105 7.64 5.97 -8.67
C GLY A 105 8.66 7.03 -8.23
N ARG A 106 8.39 8.31 -8.50
CA ARG A 106 9.26 9.48 -8.21
C ARG A 106 10.55 9.50 -9.03
N ASN A 107 10.54 8.90 -10.21
CA ASN A 107 11.60 9.00 -11.20
C ASN A 107 11.27 10.06 -12.26
N ILE A 108 12.30 10.40 -13.03
CA ILE A 108 12.19 11.34 -14.15
C ILE A 108 12.48 10.57 -15.45
N ILE A 109 11.52 10.58 -16.37
CA ILE A 109 11.63 10.01 -17.70
C ILE A 109 11.97 11.13 -18.70
N LEU A 110 13.08 10.95 -19.42
CA LEU A 110 13.49 11.82 -20.52
C LEU A 110 12.85 11.31 -21.82
N CYS A 111 11.85 12.03 -22.33
CA CYS A 111 11.11 11.63 -23.53
C CYS A 111 11.78 12.13 -24.81
N VAL A 112 11.50 11.46 -25.93
CA VAL A 112 11.86 11.93 -27.29
C VAL A 112 13.38 12.13 -27.52
N ILE A 113 14.21 11.25 -26.95
CA ILE A 113 15.68 11.29 -27.16
C ILE A 113 16.06 10.77 -28.55
N ARG A 114 16.71 11.62 -29.37
CA ARG A 114 17.33 11.20 -30.64
C ARG A 114 18.45 10.18 -30.37
N LYS A 115 18.56 9.14 -31.22
CA LYS A 115 19.58 8.06 -31.07
C LYS A 115 21.02 8.60 -30.93
N ALA A 116 21.35 9.69 -31.64
CA ALA A 116 22.65 10.35 -31.56
C ALA A 116 22.97 10.96 -30.18
N TRP A 117 21.95 11.35 -29.40
CA TRP A 117 22.12 11.99 -28.09
C TRP A 117 22.23 10.98 -26.94
N LYS A 118 21.91 9.70 -27.17
CA LYS A 118 21.91 8.67 -26.13
C LYS A 118 23.25 8.57 -25.40
N ARG A 119 24.37 8.56 -26.14
CA ARG A 119 25.72 8.43 -25.57
C ARG A 119 26.15 9.68 -24.78
N PRO A 120 26.02 10.91 -25.33
CA PRO A 120 26.26 12.14 -24.55
C PRO A 120 25.42 12.20 -23.26
N ILE A 121 24.11 11.97 -23.34
CA ILE A 121 23.20 12.02 -22.17
C ILE A 121 23.61 10.98 -21.13
N THR A 122 23.84 9.74 -21.55
CA THR A 122 24.25 8.66 -20.62
C THR A 122 25.57 9.00 -19.91
N THR A 123 26.51 9.63 -20.61
CA THR A 123 27.80 10.03 -20.03
C THR A 123 27.63 11.14 -19.00
N ALA A 124 26.84 12.17 -19.31
CA ALA A 124 26.55 13.27 -18.39
C ALA A 124 25.81 12.80 -17.14
N LEU A 125 24.78 11.94 -17.30
CA LEU A 125 24.05 11.35 -16.18
C LEU A 125 24.98 10.52 -15.27
N ALA A 126 25.83 9.68 -15.85
CA ALA A 126 26.78 8.88 -15.09
C ALA A 126 27.80 9.73 -14.32
N GLN A 127 28.30 10.83 -14.92
CA GLN A 127 29.20 11.79 -14.25
C GLN A 127 28.53 12.50 -13.08
N ALA A 128 27.21 12.72 -13.15
CA ALA A 128 26.40 13.27 -12.07
C ALA A 128 25.95 12.23 -11.02
N GLY A 129 26.35 10.96 -11.16
CA GLY A 129 25.94 9.87 -10.25
C GLY A 129 24.55 9.29 -10.54
N LEU A 130 23.90 9.66 -11.64
CA LEU A 130 22.63 9.08 -12.09
C LEU A 130 22.90 7.81 -12.90
N LEU A 131 22.90 6.68 -12.21
CA LEU A 131 23.28 5.39 -12.75
C LEU A 131 22.16 4.71 -13.53
N GLN A 132 22.52 3.88 -14.51
CA GLN A 132 21.56 2.99 -15.16
C GLN A 132 21.07 1.91 -14.18
N PRO A 133 19.82 1.41 -14.31
CA PRO A 133 19.25 0.43 -13.38
C PRO A 133 20.12 -0.81 -13.13
N LYS A 134 20.89 -1.28 -14.12
CA LYS A 134 21.80 -2.43 -13.98
C LYS A 134 22.96 -2.22 -13.00
N TYR A 135 23.24 -0.99 -12.60
CA TYR A 135 24.28 -0.63 -11.63
C TYR A 135 23.71 -0.20 -10.28
N VAL A 136 22.39 -0.28 -10.12
CA VAL A 136 21.68 0.07 -8.89
C VAL A 136 21.16 -1.22 -8.28
N ASP A 137 21.25 -1.34 -6.96
CA ASP A 137 20.69 -2.49 -6.26
C ASP A 137 19.18 -2.59 -6.56
N PRO A 138 18.66 -3.77 -6.96
CA PRO A 138 17.26 -3.97 -7.28
C PRO A 138 16.27 -3.51 -6.19
N LEU A 139 16.69 -3.49 -4.91
CA LEU A 139 15.87 -2.97 -3.81
C LEU A 139 15.65 -1.45 -3.92
N ASN A 140 16.64 -0.69 -4.40
CA ASN A 140 16.50 0.76 -4.56
C ASN A 140 15.60 1.14 -5.74
N LEU A 141 15.49 0.27 -6.75
CA LEU A 141 14.69 0.56 -7.96
C LEU A 141 13.19 0.60 -7.68
N THR A 142 12.73 -0.18 -6.71
CA THR A 142 11.31 -0.30 -6.34
C THR A 142 11.00 0.32 -4.98
N ALA A 143 12.01 0.89 -4.31
CA ALA A 143 11.85 1.49 -3.00
C ALA A 143 11.30 2.91 -3.07
N MET A 144 10.41 3.25 -2.14
CA MET A 144 9.88 4.61 -2.02
C MET A 144 9.76 5.04 -0.56
N ALA A 145 10.00 6.32 -0.28
CA ALA A 145 9.80 6.88 1.05
C ALA A 145 9.14 8.25 0.99
N CYS A 146 8.27 8.60 1.92
CA CYS A 146 7.73 9.97 2.00
C CYS A 146 8.75 10.94 2.61
N PRO A 147 8.63 12.27 2.40
CA PRO A 147 9.58 13.22 2.96
C PRO A 147 9.75 13.09 4.48
N ALA A 148 8.63 12.95 5.20
CA ALA A 148 8.60 12.88 6.66
C ALA A 148 9.36 14.05 7.32
N LEU A 149 10.19 13.78 8.33
CA LEU A 149 10.98 14.79 9.00
C LEU A 149 12.05 15.39 8.04
N PRO A 150 12.41 16.68 8.18
CA PRO A 150 12.05 17.59 9.28
C PRO A 150 10.85 18.48 9.00
N LEU A 151 10.31 18.49 7.77
CA LEU A 151 9.34 19.49 7.33
C LEU A 151 7.88 19.02 7.39
N CYS A 152 7.62 17.70 7.38
CA CYS A 152 6.26 17.20 7.51
C CYS A 152 5.78 17.34 8.97
N PRO A 153 4.71 18.13 9.24
CA PRO A 153 4.24 18.35 10.60
C PRO A 153 3.56 17.13 11.22
N LEU A 154 3.20 16.14 10.38
CA LEU A 154 2.52 14.91 10.79
C LEU A 154 3.50 13.74 10.97
N ALA A 155 4.78 13.93 10.64
CA ALA A 155 5.77 12.86 10.73
C ALA A 155 6.05 12.49 12.19
N ILE A 156 6.00 11.20 12.47
CA ILE A 156 6.28 10.61 13.77
C ILE A 156 7.74 10.12 13.82
N THR A 157 8.26 9.66 12.68
CA THR A 157 9.64 9.22 12.50
C THR A 157 10.15 9.55 11.09
N GLU A 158 11.42 9.24 10.81
CA GLU A 158 12.03 9.44 9.50
C GLU A 158 11.38 8.57 8.42
N ALA A 159 11.56 8.93 7.16
CA ALA A 159 11.28 8.04 6.03
C ALA A 159 12.30 8.27 4.92
N GLU A 160 12.27 9.38 4.18
CA GLU A 160 13.22 9.66 3.09
C GLU A 160 14.68 9.60 3.54
N ARG A 161 14.99 10.22 4.68
CA ARG A 161 16.36 10.23 5.23
C ARG A 161 16.79 8.90 5.85
N GLY A 162 15.82 8.05 6.22
CA GLY A 162 16.08 6.78 6.91
C GLY A 162 16.06 5.55 5.99
N ILE A 163 15.34 5.61 4.86
CA ILE A 163 15.21 4.46 3.97
C ILE A 163 16.54 3.93 3.42
N PRO A 164 17.59 4.74 3.12
CA PRO A 164 18.85 4.18 2.64
C PRO A 164 19.50 3.19 3.62
N ASP A 165 19.38 3.44 4.93
CA ASP A 165 19.94 2.55 5.95
C ASP A 165 19.07 1.31 6.16
N ILE A 166 17.74 1.44 6.02
CA ILE A 166 16.83 0.29 5.98
C ILE A 166 17.19 -0.62 4.79
N LEU A 167 17.39 -0.06 3.60
CA LEU A 167 17.74 -0.85 2.40
C LEU A 167 19.08 -1.57 2.55
N LYS A 168 20.09 -0.92 3.13
CA LYS A 168 21.36 -1.56 3.47
C LYS A 168 21.18 -2.71 4.47
N CYS A 169 20.36 -2.50 5.51
CA CYS A 169 20.02 -3.54 6.47
C CYS A 169 19.35 -4.74 5.79
N VAL A 170 18.36 -4.51 4.92
CA VAL A 170 17.71 -5.60 4.17
C VAL A 170 18.71 -6.34 3.28
N ARG A 171 19.58 -5.62 2.57
CA ARG A 171 20.61 -6.24 1.72
C ARG A 171 21.58 -7.09 2.55
N ALA A 172 22.05 -6.59 3.70
CA ALA A 172 22.91 -7.35 4.61
C ALA A 172 22.22 -8.63 5.10
N VAL A 173 20.91 -8.57 5.42
CA VAL A 173 20.13 -9.75 5.79
C VAL A 173 19.99 -10.73 4.62
N PHE A 174 19.77 -10.23 3.39
CA PHE A 174 19.71 -11.09 2.20
C PHE A 174 21.01 -11.87 2.02
N GLU A 175 22.16 -11.20 2.17
CA GLU A 175 23.48 -11.83 2.09
C GLU A 175 23.68 -12.85 3.20
N LYS A 176 23.33 -12.50 4.44
CA LYS A 176 23.43 -13.38 5.62
C LYS A 176 22.60 -14.66 5.47
N VAL A 177 21.38 -14.53 4.97
CA VAL A 177 20.48 -15.66 4.70
C VAL A 177 20.90 -16.43 3.43
N GLY A 178 21.69 -15.80 2.55
CA GLY A 178 22.17 -16.33 1.28
C GLY A 178 21.13 -16.30 0.16
N LEU A 179 20.34 -15.22 0.10
CA LEU A 179 19.54 -14.84 -1.07
C LEU A 179 20.46 -14.24 -2.14
N LYS A 180 20.12 -14.41 -3.41
CA LYS A 180 20.94 -13.88 -4.52
C LYS A 180 20.81 -12.36 -4.61
N TYR A 181 21.83 -11.70 -5.15
CA TYR A 181 21.84 -10.25 -5.30
C TYR A 181 20.71 -9.72 -6.21
N ASN A 182 20.29 -10.51 -7.20
CA ASN A 182 19.22 -10.15 -8.13
C ASN A 182 17.80 -10.35 -7.55
N GLU A 183 17.67 -10.94 -6.37
CA GLU A 183 16.39 -11.00 -5.65
C GLU A 183 16.09 -9.61 -5.07
N SER A 184 14.83 -9.21 -5.17
CA SER A 184 14.33 -7.92 -4.68
C SER A 184 12.98 -8.11 -4.02
N VAL A 185 12.61 -7.14 -3.19
CA VAL A 185 11.30 -6.99 -2.58
C VAL A 185 10.90 -5.53 -2.67
N VAL A 186 9.62 -5.24 -2.92
CA VAL A 186 9.10 -3.87 -2.93
C VAL A 186 9.04 -3.33 -1.50
N ILE A 187 9.86 -2.33 -1.21
CA ILE A 187 9.99 -1.72 0.12
C ILE A 187 9.47 -0.28 0.10
N MET A 188 8.54 0.05 0.98
CA MET A 188 8.04 1.43 1.05
C MET A 188 7.97 1.91 2.50
N ALA A 189 8.44 3.14 2.76
CA ALA A 189 8.51 3.73 4.09
C ALA A 189 7.72 5.04 4.21
N THR A 190 6.94 5.18 5.26
CA THR A 190 6.26 6.44 5.59
C THR A 190 6.54 6.83 7.04
N GLY A 191 6.69 8.12 7.31
CA GLY A 191 6.93 8.64 8.66
C GLY A 191 5.70 8.66 9.57
N CYS A 192 4.50 8.41 9.04
CA CYS A 192 3.23 8.41 9.76
C CYS A 192 2.17 7.53 9.05
N PRO A 193 1.04 7.17 9.70
CA PRO A 193 0.05 6.24 9.16
C PRO A 193 -0.82 6.80 8.01
N ASN A 194 -0.56 8.01 7.54
CA ASN A 194 -1.28 8.58 6.38
C ASN A 194 -0.94 7.88 5.05
N GLY A 195 0.19 7.15 4.99
CA GLY A 195 0.50 6.30 3.83
C GLY A 195 0.96 7.04 2.56
N TYR A 196 1.61 8.20 2.65
CA TYR A 196 2.04 9.00 1.49
C TYR A 196 3.00 8.28 0.52
N ALA A 197 3.74 7.27 1.00
CA ALA A 197 4.59 6.42 0.16
C ALA A 197 3.89 5.14 -0.31
N ARG A 198 2.58 5.00 -0.07
CA ARG A 198 1.76 3.82 -0.34
C ARG A 198 2.31 2.52 0.29
N PRO A 199 2.73 2.56 1.57
CA PRO A 199 3.38 1.42 2.24
C PRO A 199 2.48 0.19 2.40
N TYR A 200 1.16 0.36 2.28
CA TYR A 200 0.18 -0.71 2.38
C TYR A 200 0.10 -1.57 1.11
N MET A 201 0.73 -1.14 0.01
CA MET A 201 0.85 -1.92 -1.23
C MET A 201 2.19 -2.65 -1.35
N ALA A 202 3.12 -2.38 -0.45
CA ALA A 202 4.47 -2.94 -0.48
C ALA A 202 4.49 -4.40 -0.03
N GLU A 203 5.41 -5.19 -0.59
CA GLU A 203 5.71 -6.52 -0.05
C GLU A 203 6.27 -6.42 1.37
N LEU A 204 7.04 -5.36 1.65
CA LEU A 204 7.52 -4.99 2.98
C LEU A 204 7.33 -3.48 3.23
N GLY A 205 6.29 -3.14 3.98
CA GLY A 205 5.94 -1.77 4.33
C GLY A 205 6.45 -1.35 5.72
N PHE A 206 6.96 -0.13 5.82
CA PHE A 206 7.39 0.51 7.08
C PHE A 206 6.51 1.73 7.36
N VAL A 207 5.74 1.71 8.45
CA VAL A 207 4.81 2.79 8.80
C VAL A 207 5.18 3.39 10.14
N GLY A 208 5.51 4.68 10.15
CA GLY A 208 5.96 5.42 11.31
C GLY A 208 5.03 5.29 12.52
N ASP A 209 5.61 4.70 13.55
CA ASP A 209 5.08 4.21 14.82
C ASP A 209 5.10 5.03 16.10
N GLY A 210 6.15 5.85 16.14
CA GLY A 210 6.80 6.37 17.34
C GLY A 210 8.26 6.72 17.00
N PRO A 211 8.99 7.37 17.92
CA PRO A 211 10.37 7.74 17.67
C PRO A 211 11.25 6.51 17.41
N ASN A 212 11.95 6.53 16.27
CA ASN A 212 12.82 5.45 15.78
C ASN A 212 12.13 4.07 15.77
N SER A 213 10.82 4.04 15.48
CA SER A 213 10.07 2.80 15.36
C SER A 213 9.09 2.79 14.19
N TYR A 214 8.91 1.61 13.62
CA TYR A 214 7.96 1.36 12.55
C TYR A 214 7.02 0.22 12.91
N GLN A 215 5.78 0.35 12.49
CA GLN A 215 4.87 -0.75 12.28
C GLN A 215 5.22 -1.40 10.93
N LEU A 216 5.50 -2.71 10.95
CA LEU A 216 5.80 -3.50 9.76
C LEU A 216 4.53 -4.06 9.13
N TRP A 217 4.47 -3.99 7.81
CA TRP A 217 3.37 -4.48 6.98
C TRP A 217 3.89 -5.48 5.96
N LEU A 218 3.17 -6.60 5.77
CA LEU A 218 3.52 -7.67 4.84
C LEU A 218 2.30 -8.08 4.00
N GLY A 219 2.50 -8.53 2.77
CA GLY A 219 1.45 -9.11 1.93
C GLY A 219 1.01 -8.28 0.72
N GLY A 220 1.61 -7.10 0.50
CA GLY A 220 1.54 -6.46 -0.81
C GLY A 220 2.27 -7.30 -1.87
N THR A 221 2.02 -7.05 -3.15
CA THR A 221 2.59 -7.85 -4.26
C THR A 221 3.42 -6.97 -5.20
N PRO A 222 4.36 -7.54 -5.99
CA PRO A 222 5.18 -6.77 -6.93
C PRO A 222 4.41 -6.01 -8.02
N ASN A 223 3.16 -6.38 -8.28
CA ASN A 223 2.24 -5.72 -9.20
C ASN A 223 1.23 -4.79 -8.49
N GLN A 224 1.34 -4.62 -7.17
CA GLN A 224 0.49 -3.72 -6.37
C GLN A 224 -1.02 -3.99 -6.54
N THR A 225 -1.40 -5.27 -6.53
CA THR A 225 -2.82 -5.70 -6.57
C THR A 225 -3.33 -6.24 -5.24
N SER A 226 -2.43 -6.49 -4.27
CA SER A 226 -2.78 -6.97 -2.94
C SER A 226 -2.48 -5.92 -1.87
N LEU A 227 -3.34 -5.86 -0.85
CA LEU A 227 -3.15 -5.01 0.31
C LEU A 227 -2.37 -5.78 1.39
N ALA A 228 -1.28 -5.19 1.86
CA ALA A 228 -0.52 -5.67 2.99
C ALA A 228 -1.36 -5.62 4.27
N ARG A 229 -0.99 -6.44 5.26
CA ARG A 229 -1.55 -6.45 6.62
C ARG A 229 -0.48 -6.10 7.64
N THR A 230 -0.93 -5.59 8.79
CA THR A 230 -0.03 -5.34 9.92
C THR A 230 0.60 -6.67 10.36
N PHE A 231 1.92 -6.72 10.40
CA PHE A 231 2.70 -7.87 10.86
C PHE A 231 3.33 -7.66 12.23
N MET A 232 3.80 -6.45 12.55
CA MET A 232 4.38 -6.17 13.86
C MET A 232 4.32 -4.69 14.17
N ASN A 233 4.02 -4.34 15.42
CA ASN A 233 3.98 -2.95 15.88
C ASN A 233 5.28 -2.60 16.62
N LYS A 234 5.68 -1.33 16.59
CA LYS A 234 6.77 -0.76 17.39
C LYS A 234 8.12 -1.43 17.20
N VAL A 235 8.43 -1.91 15.99
CA VAL A 235 9.75 -2.46 15.69
C VAL A 235 10.75 -1.31 15.67
N LYS A 236 11.75 -1.38 16.56
CA LYS A 236 12.81 -0.37 16.63
C LYS A 236 13.80 -0.57 15.48
N ILE A 237 14.38 0.54 15.01
CA ILE A 237 15.36 0.52 13.90
C ILE A 237 16.53 -0.44 14.19
N HIS A 238 17.02 -0.48 15.44
CA HIS A 238 18.12 -1.37 15.82
C HIS A 238 17.74 -2.85 15.89
N ASP A 239 16.44 -3.16 16.02
CA ASP A 239 15.93 -4.53 16.08
C ASP A 239 15.51 -5.07 14.71
N LEU A 240 15.60 -4.26 13.64
CA LEU A 240 15.13 -4.65 12.31
C LEU A 240 15.74 -5.95 11.81
N GLU A 241 17.05 -6.15 11.99
CA GLU A 241 17.73 -7.38 11.58
C GLU A 241 17.11 -8.62 12.24
N THR A 242 16.82 -8.54 13.55
CA THR A 242 16.27 -9.66 14.34
C THR A 242 14.88 -10.09 13.86
N VAL A 243 14.11 -9.15 13.31
CA VAL A 243 12.76 -9.41 12.78
C VAL A 243 12.82 -9.90 11.34
N LEU A 244 13.70 -9.31 10.51
CA LEU A 244 13.75 -9.58 9.07
C LEU A 244 14.48 -10.88 8.72
N GLU A 245 15.53 -11.23 9.45
CA GLU A 245 16.31 -12.45 9.21
C GLU A 245 15.45 -13.73 9.19
N PRO A 246 14.62 -14.03 10.21
CA PRO A 246 13.79 -15.23 10.19
C PRO A 246 12.73 -15.21 9.07
N LEU A 247 12.23 -14.02 8.68
CA LEU A 247 11.28 -13.89 7.58
C LEU A 247 11.91 -14.27 6.24
N PHE A 248 13.06 -13.67 5.92
CA PHE A 248 13.75 -13.95 4.66
C PHE A 248 14.35 -15.35 4.63
N TYR A 249 14.79 -15.89 5.77
CA TYR A 249 15.20 -17.29 5.88
C TYR A 249 14.05 -18.26 5.60
N SER A 250 12.86 -17.97 6.14
CA SER A 250 11.66 -18.75 5.85
C SER A 250 11.28 -18.66 4.37
N TRP A 251 11.32 -17.46 3.78
CA TRP A 251 11.06 -17.25 2.35
C TRP A 251 12.03 -18.05 1.48
N LYS A 252 13.34 -17.93 1.71
CA LYS A 252 14.36 -18.70 0.96
C LYS A 252 14.09 -20.21 0.99
N ARG A 253 13.66 -20.75 2.13
CA ARG A 253 13.49 -22.19 2.33
C ARG A 253 12.15 -22.75 1.86
N LYS A 254 11.07 -21.97 1.98
CA LYS A 254 9.69 -22.45 1.83
C LYS A 254 8.96 -21.81 0.64
N ARG A 255 9.63 -20.94 -0.13
CA ARG A 255 9.05 -20.37 -1.34
C ARG A 255 8.87 -21.42 -2.43
N GLN A 256 7.79 -21.28 -3.17
CA GLN A 256 7.56 -22.02 -4.41
C GLN A 256 8.42 -21.43 -5.54
N SER A 257 8.48 -22.13 -6.68
CA SER A 257 9.25 -21.67 -7.83
C SER A 257 8.73 -20.31 -8.32
N LYS A 258 9.62 -19.32 -8.41
CA LYS A 258 9.33 -17.94 -8.85
C LYS A 258 8.32 -17.17 -7.98
N GLU A 259 8.09 -17.61 -6.75
CA GLU A 259 7.18 -16.93 -5.83
C GLU A 259 7.83 -15.67 -5.24
N SER A 260 7.10 -14.54 -5.30
CA SER A 260 7.51 -13.28 -4.70
C SER A 260 7.49 -13.34 -3.17
N PHE A 261 8.08 -12.34 -2.49
CA PHE A 261 8.02 -12.30 -1.03
C PHE A 261 6.60 -11.99 -0.56
N GLY A 262 5.91 -11.10 -1.26
CA GLY A 262 4.50 -10.78 -1.07
C GLY A 262 3.60 -12.00 -1.12
N ASP A 263 3.63 -12.74 -2.22
CA ASP A 263 2.81 -13.96 -2.40
C ASP A 263 3.13 -15.01 -1.34
N PHE A 264 4.42 -15.18 -1.02
CA PHE A 264 4.86 -16.05 0.06
C PHE A 264 4.27 -15.65 1.42
N THR A 265 4.30 -14.36 1.75
CA THR A 265 3.74 -13.86 3.02
C THR A 265 2.22 -14.04 3.07
N ASN A 266 1.52 -13.81 1.97
CA ASN A 266 0.08 -14.09 1.85
C ASN A 266 -0.24 -15.56 2.08
N ARG A 267 0.53 -16.47 1.48
CA ARG A 267 0.30 -17.92 1.62
C ARG A 267 0.64 -18.46 3.00
N VAL A 268 1.69 -17.96 3.64
CA VAL A 268 2.23 -18.58 4.87
C VAL A 268 1.77 -17.89 6.15
N TRP A 269 1.59 -16.57 6.13
CA TRP A 269 1.42 -15.76 7.34
C TRP A 269 0.04 -15.12 7.44
N VAL A 270 -0.57 -14.76 6.33
CA VAL A 270 -1.81 -13.95 6.32
C VAL A 270 -3.06 -14.74 6.75
N GLU A 271 -3.05 -16.08 6.68
CA GLU A 271 -4.10 -16.94 7.26
C GLU A 271 -3.77 -17.49 8.66
N LYS A 272 -2.53 -17.35 9.15
CA LYS A 272 -2.05 -18.00 10.38
C LYS A 272 -1.71 -17.05 11.53
N TRP A 273 -1.83 -15.75 11.33
CA TRP A 273 -1.44 -14.77 12.34
C TRP A 273 -2.68 -14.10 12.95
N ASP A 274 -3.16 -14.65 14.07
CA ASP A 274 -4.24 -14.08 14.90
C ASP A 274 -3.79 -12.86 15.73
N GLY A 275 -2.71 -12.17 15.33
CA GLY A 275 -2.15 -11.05 16.07
C GLY A 275 -1.98 -11.33 17.58
N VAL A 276 -1.93 -10.26 18.37
CA VAL A 276 -2.12 -10.37 19.81
C VAL A 276 -3.61 -10.66 20.03
N VAL A 277 -3.92 -11.76 20.72
CA VAL A 277 -5.27 -12.07 21.24
C VAL A 277 -5.90 -10.77 21.68
N ALA A 278 -6.96 -10.35 20.97
CA ALA A 278 -7.72 -9.18 21.34
C ALA A 278 -8.14 -9.34 22.79
N THR A 279 -7.52 -8.58 23.70
CA THR A 279 -8.16 -8.32 24.98
C THR A 279 -9.50 -7.72 24.63
N ARG A 280 -10.58 -8.46 24.93
CA ARG A 280 -11.96 -8.01 24.75
C ARG A 280 -12.02 -6.53 25.12
N PRO A 281 -12.52 -5.64 24.25
CA PRO A 281 -12.60 -4.23 24.58
C PRO A 281 -13.46 -4.08 25.83
N THR A 282 -12.83 -3.73 26.96
CA THR A 282 -13.53 -3.11 28.07
C THR A 282 -13.81 -1.69 27.63
N TYR A 283 -14.99 -1.46 27.06
CA TYR A 283 -15.47 -0.11 26.80
C TYR A 283 -15.67 0.58 28.16
N ASN A 284 -14.75 1.45 28.57
CA ASN A 284 -15.08 2.48 29.55
C ASN A 284 -15.84 3.58 28.81
N LEU A 285 -17.09 3.29 28.45
CA LEU A 285 -18.06 4.29 28.03
C LEU A 285 -18.37 5.15 29.25
N ILE A 286 -17.73 6.32 29.35
CA ILE A 286 -18.22 7.39 30.22
C ILE A 286 -19.38 8.04 29.46
N LEU A 287 -20.58 7.48 29.65
CA LEU A 287 -21.84 8.07 29.21
C LEU A 287 -22.15 9.24 30.14
N PHE A 288 -21.94 10.47 29.65
CA PHE A 288 -22.52 11.64 30.30
C PHE A 288 -24.00 11.71 29.93
N THR A 289 -24.86 11.54 30.93
CA THR A 289 -26.28 11.91 30.84
C THR A 289 -26.44 13.30 31.43
N ASP A 290 -27.30 14.13 30.85
CA ASP A 290 -27.70 15.37 31.51
C ASP A 290 -28.41 15.06 32.83
N LYS A 291 -28.44 16.06 33.73
CA LYS A 291 -28.91 15.90 35.11
C LYS A 291 -30.38 15.46 35.17
N ASP A 292 -31.23 16.01 34.31
CA ASP A 292 -32.67 15.72 34.27
C ASP A 292 -32.92 14.26 33.84
N THR A 293 -32.18 13.79 32.83
CA THR A 293 -32.20 12.38 32.42
C THR A 293 -31.73 11.44 33.53
N TYR A 294 -30.70 11.80 34.29
CA TYR A 294 -30.21 10.98 35.40
C TYR A 294 -31.23 10.88 36.54
N GLU A 295 -31.83 12.00 36.94
CA GLU A 295 -32.81 12.05 38.02
C GLU A 295 -34.05 11.21 37.69
N LYS A 296 -34.58 11.31 36.47
CA LYS A 296 -35.69 10.48 35.99
C LYS A 296 -35.35 8.99 35.98
N MET A 297 -34.12 8.63 35.60
CA MET A 297 -33.66 7.25 35.61
C MET A 297 -33.52 6.70 37.03
N ASP A 298 -33.05 7.50 37.98
CA ASP A 298 -32.90 7.11 39.39
C ASP A 298 -34.26 6.91 40.07
N GLU A 299 -35.26 7.75 39.77
CA GLU A 299 -36.63 7.56 40.24
C GLU A 299 -37.25 6.26 39.70
N LEU A 300 -37.09 5.99 38.41
CA LEU A 300 -37.56 4.74 37.79
C LEU A 300 -36.86 3.50 38.37
N ALA A 301 -35.57 3.62 38.70
CA ALA A 301 -34.81 2.52 39.28
C ALA A 301 -35.30 2.16 40.70
N LYS A 302 -35.63 3.18 41.52
CA LYS A 302 -36.19 2.98 42.86
C LYS A 302 -37.53 2.26 42.84
N LEU A 303 -38.40 2.56 41.87
CA LEU A 303 -39.68 1.85 41.71
C LEU A 303 -39.50 0.36 41.42
N GLN A 304 -38.38 -0.02 40.80
CA GLN A 304 -38.04 -1.42 40.50
C GLN A 304 -37.10 -2.05 41.53
N ASN A 305 -36.83 -1.36 42.64
CA ASN A 305 -35.89 -1.78 43.68
C ASN A 305 -34.47 -2.05 43.13
N LYS A 306 -34.05 -1.26 42.13
CA LYS A 306 -32.75 -1.32 41.45
C LYS A 306 -31.99 -0.01 41.64
N THR A 307 -30.67 -0.06 41.44
CA THR A 307 -29.86 1.16 41.28
C THR A 307 -30.00 1.72 39.86
N ALA A 308 -29.80 3.04 39.70
CA ALA A 308 -29.82 3.70 38.39
C ALA A 308 -28.88 3.00 37.38
N HIS A 309 -27.72 2.54 37.84
CA HIS A 309 -26.77 1.76 37.02
C HIS A 309 -27.34 0.42 36.55
N GLN A 310 -27.99 -0.35 37.44
CA GLN A 310 -28.57 -1.65 37.08
C GLN A 310 -29.69 -1.49 36.04
N LEU A 311 -30.55 -0.48 36.21
CA LEU A 311 -31.61 -0.17 35.25
C LEU A 311 -31.02 0.26 33.90
N ALA A 312 -30.01 1.14 33.89
CA ALA A 312 -29.34 1.58 32.66
C ALA A 312 -28.74 0.39 31.88
N MET A 313 -28.06 -0.52 32.57
CA MET A 313 -27.45 -1.71 31.97
C MET A 313 -28.48 -2.71 31.43
N GLU A 314 -29.68 -2.75 31.99
CA GLU A 314 -30.78 -3.57 31.49
C GLU A 314 -31.40 -2.97 30.23
N VAL A 315 -31.65 -1.66 30.23
CA VAL A 315 -32.16 -0.93 29.05
C VAL A 315 -31.19 -1.04 27.88
N ILE A 316 -29.89 -0.82 28.11
CA ILE A 316 -28.85 -0.95 27.08
C ILE A 316 -28.80 -2.38 26.54
N ARG A 317 -28.88 -3.39 27.42
CA ARG A 317 -28.90 -4.80 26.98
C ARG A 317 -30.13 -5.13 26.14
N ASN A 318 -31.30 -4.68 26.57
CA ASN A 318 -32.55 -4.90 25.83
C ASN A 318 -32.52 -4.19 24.47
N TYR A 319 -32.01 -2.96 24.41
CA TYR A 319 -31.85 -2.21 23.17
C TYR A 319 -30.86 -2.88 22.21
N ALA A 320 -29.71 -3.33 22.71
CA ALA A 320 -28.71 -4.03 21.91
C ALA A 320 -29.23 -5.38 21.39
N ALA A 321 -29.96 -6.13 22.24
CA ALA A 321 -30.59 -7.39 21.86
C ALA A 321 -31.69 -7.19 20.81
N ALA A 322 -32.49 -6.12 20.91
CA ALA A 322 -33.50 -5.78 19.92
C ALA A 322 -32.88 -5.45 18.55
N ARG A 323 -31.72 -4.78 18.51
CA ARG A 323 -31.02 -4.45 17.26
C ARG A 323 -30.32 -5.64 16.60
N GLN A 324 -29.82 -6.61 17.36
CA GLN A 324 -29.22 -7.83 16.79
C GLN A 324 -30.26 -8.78 16.18
N ASN A 325 -31.51 -8.72 16.65
CA ASN A 325 -32.58 -9.64 16.23
C ASN A 325 -33.51 -9.10 15.13
N GLY A 326 -33.20 -7.96 14.50
CA GLY A 326 -33.84 -7.56 13.24
C GLY A 326 -35.38 -7.50 13.27
N LYS A 327 -35.98 -7.00 14.35
CA LYS A 327 -37.38 -6.54 14.34
C LYS A 327 -37.42 -5.10 14.80
N GLY A 328 -37.52 -4.21 13.82
CA GLY A 328 -38.05 -2.88 14.06
C GLY A 328 -39.54 -2.97 14.30
N GLU A 329 -39.96 -2.47 15.45
CA GLU A 329 -41.12 -1.59 15.62
C GLU A 329 -40.65 -0.41 16.47
#